data_AF-A0A2I0R1S0-F1
#
_entry.id   AF-A0A2I0R1S0-F1
#
_cell.length_a   1.000
_cell.length_b   1.000
_cell.length_c   1.000
_cell.angle_alpha   90.00
_cell.angle_beta   90.00
_cell.angle_gamma   90.00
#
_symmetry.space_group_name_H-M   'P 1'
#
loop_
_entity.id
_entity.type
_entity.pdbx_description
1 polymer ?
#
loop_
_entity_poly.entity_id
_entity_poly.type
_entity_poly.pdbx_seq_one_letter_code
_entity_poly.pdbx_strand_id
1 'polypeptide(L)'
;MNDIIIMIIISLGTLFILLAAVGLLRMPDLYLRISVTTKAATLGVGLILLGLALYYMETSITTRVIAIIVFLLLTAPISAHVIGRASYFVGIPMWKKTKIDDLDGMYNTKTHDLRSGFEREDELKEENHPENEGLH
;
A
#
# COMPACT_ATOMS: atom_id res chain seq x y z
N MET A 1 21.76 -26.57 -17.95
CA MET A 1 21.02 -25.48 -18.62
C MET A 1 20.03 -24.80 -17.67
N ASN A 2 19.30 -25.54 -16.83
CA ASN A 2 18.43 -24.95 -15.81
C ASN A 2 19.17 -24.07 -14.78
N ASP A 3 20.43 -24.39 -14.46
CA ASP A 3 21.18 -23.65 -13.43
C ASP A 3 21.39 -22.17 -13.77
N ILE A 4 21.65 -21.87 -15.05
CA ILE A 4 21.81 -20.48 -15.52
C ILE A 4 20.49 -19.72 -15.38
N ILE A 5 19.37 -20.37 -15.73
CA ILE A 5 18.03 -19.78 -15.61
C ILE A 5 17.71 -19.51 -14.13
N ILE A 6 18.00 -20.47 -13.25
CA ILE A 6 17.79 -20.34 -11.80
C ILE A 6 18.66 -19.21 -11.22
N MET A 7 19.94 -19.13 -11.62
CA MET A 7 20.84 -18.05 -11.21
C MET A 7 20.31 -16.68 -11.63
N ILE A 8 19.82 -16.54 -12.87
CA ILE A 8 19.25 -15.29 -13.37
C ILE A 8 17.99 -14.90 -12.57
N ILE A 9 17.07 -15.84 -12.35
CA ILE A 9 15.82 -15.60 -11.62
C ILE A 9 16.10 -15.16 -10.18
N ILE A 10 16.99 -15.86 -9.47
CA ILE A 10 17.33 -15.54 -8.07
C ILE A 10 18.10 -14.21 -7.99
N SER A 11 19.01 -13.95 -8.94
CA SER A 11 19.74 -12.68 -9.00
C SER A 11 18.79 -11.51 -9.23
N LEU A 12 17.82 -11.68 -10.13
CA LEU A 12 16.79 -10.68 -10.38
C LEU A 12 15.91 -10.47 -9.15
N GLY A 13 15.46 -11.55 -8.50
CA GLY A 13 14.70 -11.46 -7.25
C GLY A 13 15.45 -10.72 -6.15
N THR A 14 16.75 -10.99 -6.00
CA THR A 14 17.64 -10.28 -5.06
C THR A 14 17.76 -8.80 -5.39
N LEU A 15 17.88 -8.45 -6.67
CA LEU A 15 17.87 -7.06 -7.12
C LEU A 15 16.56 -6.35 -6.75
N PHE A 16 15.41 -7.02 -6.92
CA PHE A 16 14.11 -6.47 -6.51
C PHE A 16 14.01 -6.24 -5.00
N ILE A 17 14.57 -7.13 -4.17
CA ILE A 17 14.66 -6.91 -2.71
C ILE A 17 15.53 -5.70 -2.38
N LEU A 18 16.67 -5.55 -3.06
CA LEU A 18 17.52 -4.37 -2.90
C LEU A 18 16.75 -3.09 -3.28
N LEU A 19 16.01 -3.11 -4.40
CA LEU A 19 15.16 -1.99 -4.82
C LEU A 19 14.04 -1.71 -3.82
N ALA A 20 13.47 -2.73 -3.17
CA ALA A 20 12.49 -2.54 -2.11
C ALA A 20 13.10 -1.80 -0.91
N ALA A 21 14.30 -2.19 -0.47
CA ALA A 21 15.02 -1.52 0.62
C ALA A 21 15.40 -0.08 0.26
N VAL A 22 15.91 0.15 -0.95
CA VAL A 22 16.24 1.49 -1.43
C VAL A 22 14.98 2.35 -1.58
N GLY A 23 13.89 1.78 -2.09
CA GLY A 23 12.59 2.45 -2.20
C GLY A 23 12.05 2.87 -0.84
N LEU A 24 12.18 2.01 0.17
CA LEU A 24 11.78 2.32 1.55
C LEU A 24 12.56 3.52 2.12
N LEU A 25 13.86 3.63 1.84
CA LEU A 25 14.70 4.73 2.33
C LEU A 25 14.55 6.02 1.52
N ARG A 26 14.34 5.93 0.20
CA ARG A 26 14.35 7.07 -0.72
C ARG A 26 12.99 7.76 -0.87
N MET A 27 11.88 7.05 -0.65
CA MET A 27 10.55 7.63 -0.85
C MET A 27 10.24 8.68 0.24
N PRO A 28 9.67 9.84 -0.13
CA PRO A 28 9.54 11.00 0.75
C PRO A 28 8.41 10.89 1.78
N ASP A 29 7.48 9.96 1.58
CA ASP A 29 6.28 9.79 2.38
C ASP A 29 6.02 8.29 2.63
N LEU A 30 5.45 7.98 3.80
CA LEU A 30 5.07 6.65 4.24
C LEU A 30 4.11 5.94 3.26
N TYR A 31 3.12 6.64 2.70
CA TYR A 31 2.20 6.01 1.72
C TYR A 31 2.92 5.55 0.45
N LEU A 32 3.87 6.37 -0.02
CA LEU A 32 4.74 6.03 -1.14
C LEU A 32 5.70 4.90 -0.77
N ARG A 33 6.28 4.92 0.44
CA ARG A 33 7.14 3.83 0.95
C ARG A 33 6.38 2.50 0.95
N ILE A 34 5.17 2.44 1.50
CA ILE A 34 4.38 1.21 1.58
C ILE A 34 4.09 0.66 0.19
N SER A 35 3.59 1.49 -0.73
CA SER A 35 3.22 1.03 -2.06
C SER A 35 4.41 0.56 -2.90
N VAL A 36 5.53 1.27 -2.86
CA VAL A 36 6.75 0.91 -3.59
C VAL A 36 7.40 -0.32 -2.99
N THR A 37 7.56 -0.35 -1.66
CA THR A 37 8.20 -1.47 -0.96
C THR A 37 7.39 -2.74 -1.12
N THR A 38 6.05 -2.67 -0.99
CA THR A 38 5.19 -3.86 -1.11
C THR A 38 5.30 -4.48 -2.51
N LYS A 39 5.21 -3.68 -3.58
CA LYS A 39 5.32 -4.17 -4.97
C LYS A 39 6.69 -4.78 -5.26
N ALA A 40 7.77 -4.11 -4.84
CA ALA A 40 9.12 -4.58 -5.09
C ALA A 40 9.45 -5.83 -4.25
N ALA A 41 9.03 -5.88 -2.99
CA ALA A 41 9.28 -7.00 -2.09
C ALA A 41 8.50 -8.26 -2.51
N THR A 42 7.22 -8.14 -2.88
CA THR A 42 6.43 -9.31 -3.31
C THR A 42 6.99 -9.94 -4.58
N LEU A 43 7.42 -9.13 -5.56
CA LEU A 43 8.11 -9.62 -6.76
C LEU A 43 9.48 -10.23 -6.42
N GLY A 44 10.27 -9.58 -5.58
CA GLY A 44 11.60 -10.08 -5.20
C GLY A 44 11.54 -11.43 -4.49
N VAL A 45 10.73 -11.52 -3.43
CA VAL A 45 10.55 -12.79 -2.70
C VAL A 45 9.91 -13.85 -3.59
N GLY A 46 8.92 -13.48 -4.41
CA GLY A 46 8.28 -14.41 -5.35
C GLY A 46 9.26 -15.03 -6.34
N LEU A 47 10.17 -14.23 -6.92
CA LEU A 47 11.22 -14.73 -7.83
C LEU A 47 12.22 -15.63 -7.13
N ILE A 48 12.67 -15.28 -5.92
CA ILE A 48 13.60 -16.10 -5.14
C ILE A 48 12.96 -17.46 -4.82
N LEU A 49 11.71 -17.46 -4.35
CA LEU A 49 10.96 -18.67 -4.03
C LEU A 49 10.70 -19.52 -5.27
N LEU A 50 10.38 -18.91 -6.41
CA LEU A 50 10.21 -19.62 -7.67
C LEU A 50 11.53 -20.28 -8.13
N GLY A 51 12.66 -19.58 -8.00
CA GLY A 51 13.98 -20.16 -8.23
C GLY A 51 14.29 -21.34 -7.32
N LEU A 52 13.89 -21.27 -6.04
CA LEU A 52 14.03 -22.37 -5.08
C LEU A 52 13.22 -23.61 -5.48
N ALA A 53 11.96 -23.43 -5.92
CA ALA A 53 11.13 -24.52 -6.40
C ALA A 53 11.73 -25.20 -7.65
N LEU A 54 12.26 -24.40 -8.58
CA LEU A 54 12.90 -24.90 -9.79
C LEU A 54 14.24 -25.60 -9.52
N TYR A 55 14.97 -25.22 -8.46
CA TYR A 55 16.24 -25.84 -8.10
C TYR A 55 16.06 -27.23 -7.51
N TYR A 56 15.13 -27.39 -6.57
CA TYR A 56 14.95 -28.67 -5.89
C TYR A 56 14.07 -29.65 -6.67
N MET A 57 13.12 -29.15 -7.49
CA MET A 57 12.15 -29.95 -8.26
C MET A 57 11.47 -31.07 -7.44
N GLU A 58 11.37 -30.88 -6.13
CA GLU A 58 10.88 -31.87 -5.18
C GLU A 58 9.49 -31.44 -4.71
N THR A 59 8.55 -32.39 -4.64
CA THR A 59 7.14 -32.07 -4.39
C THR A 59 6.92 -31.47 -3.00
N SER A 60 7.59 -31.98 -1.95
CA SER A 60 7.45 -31.43 -0.60
C SER A 60 7.94 -29.98 -0.52
N ILE A 61 9.08 -29.65 -1.14
CA ILE A 61 9.59 -28.27 -1.19
C ILE A 61 8.67 -27.38 -2.02
N THR A 62 8.25 -27.83 -3.21
CA THR A 62 7.42 -27.02 -4.13
C THR A 62 6.08 -26.66 -3.51
N THR A 63 5.41 -27.60 -2.83
CA THR A 63 4.13 -27.33 -2.15
C THR A 63 4.29 -26.29 -1.03
N ARG A 64 5.36 -26.37 -0.23
CA ARG A 64 5.65 -25.36 0.81
C ARG A 64 5.92 -24.00 0.21
N VAL A 65 6.71 -23.94 -0.86
CA VAL A 65 7.00 -22.70 -1.58
C VAL A 65 5.72 -22.04 -2.09
N ILE A 66 4.83 -22.80 -2.74
CA ILE A 66 3.55 -22.28 -3.23
C ILE A 66 2.70 -21.76 -2.06
N ALA A 67 2.64 -22.50 -0.95
CA ALA A 67 1.91 -22.05 0.25
C ALA A 67 2.47 -20.72 0.80
N ILE A 68 3.80 -20.56 0.83
CA ILE A 68 4.45 -19.31 1.25
C ILE A 68 4.11 -18.16 0.28
N ILE A 69 4.17 -18.39 -1.03
CA ILE A 69 3.83 -17.36 -2.02
C ILE A 69 2.38 -16.90 -1.84
N VAL A 70 1.44 -17.83 -1.72
CA VAL A 70 0.02 -17.51 -1.49
C VAL A 70 -0.15 -16.74 -0.18
N PHE A 71 0.48 -17.20 0.90
CA PHE A 71 0.41 -16.54 2.20
C PHE A 71 0.96 -15.11 2.15
N LEU A 72 2.09 -14.90 1.48
CA LEU A 72 2.68 -13.57 1.29
C LEU A 72 1.78 -12.66 0.46
N LEU A 73 1.19 -13.18 -0.63
CA LEU A 73 0.29 -12.41 -1.49
C LEU A 73 -1.00 -12.00 -0.78
N LEU A 74 -1.47 -12.77 0.20
CA LEU A 74 -2.61 -12.39 1.03
C LEU A 74 -2.20 -11.41 2.14
N THR A 75 -1.09 -11.68 2.81
CA THR A 75 -0.65 -10.92 3.99
C THR A 75 -0.16 -9.52 3.62
N ALA A 76 0.56 -9.39 2.51
CA ALA A 76 1.14 -8.12 2.06
C ALA A 76 0.10 -7.01 1.80
N PRO A 77 -0.98 -7.21 1.01
CA PRO A 77 -1.99 -6.17 0.78
C PRO A 77 -2.80 -5.85 2.03
N ILE A 78 -3.12 -6.86 2.86
CA ILE A 78 -3.84 -6.62 4.13
C ILE A 78 -2.98 -5.74 5.05
N SER A 79 -1.71 -6.07 5.20
CA SER A 79 -0.77 -5.28 6.00
C SER A 79 -0.63 -3.86 5.46
N ALA A 80 -0.47 -3.71 4.14
CA ALA A 80 -0.38 -2.40 3.50
C ALA A 80 -1.64 -1.55 3.73
N HIS A 81 -2.83 -2.15 3.62
CA HIS A 81 -4.10 -1.47 3.83
C HIS A 81 -4.27 -1.01 5.28
N VAL A 82 -4.00 -1.90 6.25
CA VAL A 82 -4.11 -1.57 7.69
C VAL A 82 -3.12 -0.49 8.09
N ILE A 83 -1.85 -0.58 7.64
CA ILE A 83 -0.84 0.44 7.94
C ILE A 83 -1.21 1.77 7.29
N GLY A 84 -1.66 1.77 6.03
CA GLY A 84 -2.11 2.98 5.34
C GLY A 84 -3.28 3.66 6.06
N ARG A 85 -4.29 2.87 6.43
CA ARG A 85 -5.44 3.34 7.22
C ARG A 85 -4.99 3.93 8.55
N ALA A 86 -4.20 3.18 9.33
CA ALA A 86 -3.71 3.64 10.65
C ALA A 86 -2.86 4.92 10.54
N SER A 87 -2.02 5.03 9.52
CA SER A 87 -1.19 6.22 9.29
C SER A 87 -2.03 7.46 9.00
N TYR A 88 -3.17 7.28 8.33
CA TYR A 88 -4.13 8.36 8.08
C TYR A 88 -4.80 8.80 9.38
N PHE A 89 -5.31 7.84 10.17
CA PHE A 89 -5.95 8.13 11.46
C PHE A 89 -5.00 8.79 12.49
N VAL A 90 -3.71 8.45 12.46
CA VAL A 90 -2.68 9.05 13.32
C VAL A 90 -2.23 10.43 12.82
N GLY A 91 -2.64 10.84 11.61
CA GLY A 91 -2.32 12.15 11.04
C GLY A 91 -0.88 12.26 10.54
N ILE A 92 -0.30 11.18 9.99
CA ILE A 92 1.04 11.23 9.41
C ILE A 92 1.02 12.17 8.19
N PRO A 93 1.91 13.17 8.13
CA PRO A 93 1.91 14.16 7.07
C PRO A 93 2.23 13.50 5.73
N MET A 94 1.39 13.77 4.73
CA MET A 94 1.61 13.32 3.36
C MET A 94 2.67 14.15 2.63
N TRP A 95 3.12 13.63 1.49
CA TRP A 95 4.05 14.35 0.63
C TRP A 95 3.46 15.69 0.17
N LYS A 96 4.27 16.75 0.25
CA LYS A 96 3.87 18.12 -0.18
C LYS A 96 3.41 18.25 -1.64
N LYS A 97 3.71 17.26 -2.49
CA LYS A 97 3.32 17.23 -3.91
C LYS A 97 2.05 16.41 -4.16
N THR A 98 1.42 15.88 -3.12
CA THR A 98 0.12 15.20 -3.21
C THR A 98 -0.93 16.24 -3.63
N LYS A 99 -1.59 15.99 -4.77
CA LYS A 99 -2.59 16.90 -5.34
C LYS A 99 -4.03 16.56 -4.93
N ILE A 100 -4.27 15.31 -4.55
CA ILE A 100 -5.59 14.76 -4.26
C ILE A 100 -5.50 14.04 -2.92
N ASP A 101 -6.30 14.49 -1.96
CA ASP A 101 -6.63 13.77 -0.73
C ASP A 101 -8.15 13.82 -0.55
N ASP A 102 -8.82 12.76 -1.00
CA ASP A 102 -10.28 12.66 -0.88
C ASP A 102 -10.72 12.51 0.57
N LEU A 103 -9.83 12.09 1.49
CA LEU A 103 -10.17 11.95 2.91
C LEU A 103 -9.97 13.25 3.69
N ASP A 104 -9.32 14.28 3.11
CA ASP A 104 -8.99 15.52 3.81
C ASP A 104 -10.24 16.17 4.39
N GLY A 105 -10.21 16.48 5.68
CA GLY A 105 -11.34 17.03 6.43
C GLY A 105 -12.58 16.11 6.56
N MET A 106 -12.53 14.83 6.13
CA MET A 106 -13.63 13.88 6.34
C MET A 106 -13.60 13.22 7.72
N TYR A 107 -12.45 13.24 8.40
CA TYR A 107 -12.31 12.65 9.72
C TYR A 107 -12.28 13.72 10.82
N ASN A 108 -13.34 13.77 11.64
CA ASN A 108 -13.38 14.64 12.80
C ASN A 108 -12.72 13.96 14.00
N THR A 109 -11.52 14.43 14.38
CA THR A 109 -10.73 13.87 15.49
C THR A 109 -11.39 14.04 16.87
N LYS A 110 -12.38 14.92 17.02
CA LYS A 110 -13.11 15.16 18.28
C LYS A 110 -14.32 14.24 18.42
N THR A 111 -15.09 14.04 17.35
CA THR A 111 -16.31 13.20 17.37
C THR A 111 -16.08 11.78 16.87
N HIS A 112 -14.90 11.46 16.31
CA HIS A 112 -14.59 10.18 15.66
C HIS A 112 -15.57 9.82 14.53
N ASP A 113 -16.22 10.84 13.95
CA ASP A 113 -17.20 10.67 12.89
C ASP A 113 -16.54 10.80 11.52
N LEU A 114 -16.92 9.92 10.60
CA LEU A 114 -16.47 9.92 9.21
C LEU A 114 -17.55 10.57 8.37
N ARG A 115 -17.38 11.87 8.07
CA ARG A 115 -18.31 12.61 7.22
C ARG A 115 -18.14 12.17 5.76
N SER A 116 -19.20 11.71 5.13
CA SER A 116 -19.22 11.42 3.70
C SER A 116 -19.25 12.72 2.89
N GLY A 117 -18.75 12.70 1.65
CA GLY A 117 -18.67 13.90 0.80
C GLY A 117 -20.02 14.60 0.56
N PHE A 118 -21.14 13.88 0.69
CA PHE A 118 -22.48 14.44 0.53
C PHE A 118 -22.85 15.44 1.64
N GLU A 119 -22.51 15.14 2.90
CA GLU A 119 -22.86 16.00 4.05
C GLU A 119 -22.09 17.34 4.04
N ARG A 120 -20.91 17.36 3.42
CA ARG A 120 -20.09 18.57 3.28
C ARG A 120 -20.59 19.51 2.18
N GLU A 121 -21.11 18.96 1.07
CA GLU A 121 -21.71 19.76 -0.01
C GLU A 121 -23.00 20.44 0.44
N ASP A 122 -23.78 19.80 1.30
CA ASP A 122 -25.04 20.34 1.80
C ASP A 122 -24.79 21.45 2.84
N GLU A 123 -23.83 21.30 3.77
CA GLU A 123 -23.43 22.38 4.70
C GLU A 123 -22.77 23.56 3.95
N LEU A 124 -21.93 23.31 2.94
CA LEU A 124 -21.36 24.40 2.10
C LEU A 124 -22.44 25.13 1.30
N LYS A 125 -23.53 24.46 0.92
CA LYS A 125 -24.68 25.13 0.27
C LYS A 125 -25.52 25.92 1.27
N GLU A 126 -25.72 25.42 2.49
CA GLU A 126 -26.42 26.12 3.58
C GLU A 126 -25.64 27.34 4.09
N GLU A 127 -24.32 27.22 4.28
CA GLU A 127 -23.47 28.33 4.75
C GLU A 127 -23.37 29.47 3.71
N ASN A 128 -23.47 29.15 2.41
CA ASN A 128 -23.48 30.11 1.31
C ASN A 128 -24.88 30.65 0.96
N HIS A 129 -25.93 30.24 1.68
CA HIS A 129 -27.29 30.79 1.57
C HIS A 129 -27.60 31.62 2.81
N PRO A 130 -27.09 32.86 2.94
CA PRO A 130 -27.51 33.72 4.04
C PRO A 130 -29.00 33.95 3.88
N GLU A 131 -29.76 33.71 4.95
CA GLU A 131 -31.15 34.08 5.12
C GLU A 131 -31.44 35.44 4.46
N ASN A 132 -32.08 35.43 3.30
CA ASN A 132 -32.75 36.61 2.74
C ASN A 132 -34.22 36.31 2.43
N GLU A 133 -34.83 35.46 3.24
CA GLU A 133 -36.28 35.28 3.31
C GLU A 133 -36.71 35.44 4.77
N GLY A 134 -36.81 36.69 5.23
CA GLY A 134 -37.18 36.92 6.62
C GLY A 134 -37.24 38.36 7.07
N LEU A 135 -37.68 39.32 6.24
CA LEU A 135 -38.32 40.51 6.80
C LEU A 135 -39.41 41.02 5.85
N HIS A 136 -40.64 40.96 6.36
CA HIS A 136 -41.82 41.70 5.93
C HIS A 136 -41.56 43.21 5.88
#